data_AF-A0A154BVW7-F1
#
_entry.id   AF-A0A154BVW7-F1
#
_cell.length_a   1.000
_cell.length_b   1.000
_cell.length_c   1.000
_cell.angle_alpha   90.00
_cell.angle_beta   90.00
_cell.angle_gamma   90.00
#
_symmetry.space_group_name_H-M   'P 1'
#
loop_
_entity.id
_entity.type
_entity.pdbx_description
1 polymer ?
#
loop_
_entity_poly.entity_id
_entity_poly.type
_entity_poly.pdbx_seq_one_letter_code
_entity_poly.pdbx_strand_id
1 'polypeptide(L)' 'MSVTEIMELLSAPLDPPVGFMLILVGAYSLYFNVNDAKRKNHRSSERAARIGGWFYIITGAGIIITKSL' A
#
# COMPACT_ATOMS: atom_id res chain seq x y z
N MET A 1 14.97 -17.78 -1.69
CA MET A 1 13.65 -17.72 -1.05
C MET A 1 12.80 -18.84 -1.62
N SER A 2 12.40 -19.80 -0.80
CA SER A 2 11.58 -20.96 -1.19
C SER A 2 10.10 -20.57 -1.33
N VAL A 3 9.32 -21.36 -2.06
CA VAL A 3 7.86 -21.14 -2.20
C VAL A 3 7.17 -21.13 -0.83
N THR A 4 7.65 -21.96 0.09
CA THR A 4 7.17 -22.05 1.47
C THR A 4 7.38 -20.73 2.24
N GLU A 5 8.55 -20.10 2.11
CA GLU A 5 8.84 -18.80 2.75
C GLU A 5 7.96 -17.67 2.19
N ILE A 6 7.64 -17.70 0.89
CA ILE A 6 6.70 -16.75 0.28
C ILE A 6 5.30 -16.94 0.86
N MET A 7 4.85 -18.19 1.01
CA MET A 7 3.53 -18.50 1.56
C MET A 7 3.43 -18.17 3.05
N GLU A 8 4.49 -18.36 3.82
CA GLU A 8 4.56 -17.91 5.22
C GLU A 8 4.51 -16.39 5.33
N LEU A 9 5.24 -15.67 4.46
CA LEU A 9 5.21 -14.22 4.44
C LEU A 9 3.83 -13.67 4.02
N LEU A 10 3.16 -14.33 3.07
CA LEU A 10 1.80 -13.98 2.63
C LEU A 10 0.72 -14.36 3.65
N SER A 11 1.00 -15.32 4.53
CA SER A 11 0.12 -15.72 5.64
C SER A 11 0.49 -15.06 6.97
N ALA A 12 1.49 -14.17 6.98
CA ALA A 12 1.88 -13.39 8.14
C ALA A 12 0.65 -12.66 8.72
N PRO A 13 0.54 -12.56 10.05
CA PRO A 13 -0.63 -12.00 10.70
C PRO A 13 -0.88 -10.56 10.23
N LEU A 14 -2.02 -10.36 9.57
CA LEU A 14 -2.51 -9.06 9.14
C LEU A 14 -3.06 -8.30 10.35
N ASP A 15 -2.17 -7.80 11.20
CA ASP A 15 -2.53 -7.09 12.42
C ASP A 15 -2.88 -5.61 12.13
N PRO A 16 -3.67 -4.95 12.99
CA PRO A 16 -3.99 -3.53 12.83
C PRO A 16 -2.78 -2.61 12.57
N PRO A 17 -1.61 -2.79 13.22
CA PRO A 17 -0.41 -2.00 12.91
C PRO A 17 0.04 -2.11 11.45
N VAL A 18 -0.06 -3.30 10.83
CA VAL A 18 0.25 -3.49 9.41
C VAL A 18 -0.73 -2.70 8.56
N GLY A 19 -2.02 -2.72 8.92
CA GLY A 19 -3.04 -1.91 8.27
C GLY A 19 -2.72 -0.41 8.31
N PHE A 20 -2.32 0.10 9.47
CA PHE A 20 -1.87 1.49 9.61
C PHE A 20 -0.64 1.81 8.76
N MET A 21 0.36 0.93 8.71
CA MET A 21 1.53 1.12 7.86
C MET A 21 1.15 1.21 6.38
N LEU A 22 0.24 0.36 5.90
CA LEU A 22 -0.23 0.42 4.51
C LEU A 22 -0.96 1.73 4.20
N ILE A 23 -1.80 2.23 5.12
CA ILE A 23 -2.43 3.54 4.96
C ILE A 23 -1.39 4.65 4.84
N LEU A 24 -0.35 4.64 5.68
CA LEU A 24 0.74 5.63 5.63
C LEU A 24 1.53 5.56 4.32
N VAL A 25 1.86 4.35 3.84
CA VAL A 25 2.53 4.14 2.55
C VAL A 25 1.65 4.63 1.40
N GLY A 26 0.36 4.35 1.45
CA GLY A 26 -0.59 4.82 0.45
C GLY A 26 -0.70 6.35 0.42
N ALA A 27 -0.82 6.98 1.59
CA ALA A 27 -0.83 8.43 1.72
C ALA A 27 0.49 9.07 1.21
N TYR A 28 1.63 8.47 1.55
CA TYR A 28 2.93 8.88 1.03
C TYR A 28 2.97 8.82 -0.49
N SER A 29 2.50 7.74 -1.11
CA SER A 29 2.48 7.62 -2.58
C SER A 29 1.60 8.67 -3.23
N LEU A 30 0.39 8.91 -2.69
CA LEU A 30 -0.53 9.93 -3.20
C LEU A 30 0.02 11.35 -3.06
N TYR A 31 0.78 11.63 -2.01
CA TYR A 31 1.33 12.96 -1.77
C TYR A 31 2.68 13.18 -2.46
N PHE A 32 3.67 12.33 -2.21
CA PHE A 32 5.04 12.53 -2.70
C PHE A 32 5.22 11.96 -4.11
N ASN A 33 4.87 10.69 -4.34
CA ASN A 33 5.17 10.03 -5.62
C ASN A 33 4.35 10.61 -6.79
N VAL A 34 3.06 10.89 -6.57
CA VAL A 34 2.22 11.55 -7.59
C VAL A 34 2.76 12.94 -7.91
N ASN A 35 3.15 13.72 -6.90
CA ASN A 35 3.68 15.07 -7.12
C ASN A 35 5.06 15.05 -7.81
N ASP A 36 5.93 14.11 -7.46
CA ASP A 36 7.23 13.92 -8.13
C ASP A 36 7.04 13.51 -9.60
N ALA A 37 6.14 12.55 -9.88
CA ALA A 37 5.82 12.13 -11.23
C ALA A 37 5.23 13.27 -12.08
N LYS A 38 4.38 14.11 -11.49
CA LYS A 38 3.85 15.33 -12.12
C LYS A 38 4.95 16.34 -12.43
N ARG A 39 5.85 16.61 -11.48
CA ARG A 39 6.99 17.52 -11.68
C ARG A 39 7.90 17.06 -12.83
N LYS A 40 8.05 15.75 -13.00
CA LYS A 40 8.83 15.13 -14.08
C LYS A 40 8.03 14.94 -15.38
N ASN A 41 6.74 15.32 -15.42
CA ASN A 41 5.83 15.11 -16.55
C ASN A 41 5.68 13.64 -16.99
N HIS A 42 5.87 12.71 -16.06
CA HIS A 42 5.78 11.26 -16.30
C HIS A 42 4.37 10.74 -16.00
N ARG A 43 3.46 10.84 -16.98
CA ARG A 43 2.03 10.47 -16.82
C ARG A 43 1.79 9.01 -16.41
N SER A 44 2.61 8.07 -16.91
CA SER A 44 2.49 6.65 -16.56
C SER A 44 2.80 6.43 -15.07
N SER A 45 3.93 6.97 -14.60
CA SER A 45 4.34 6.91 -13.20
C SER A 45 3.35 7.62 -12.28
N GLU A 46 2.74 8.73 -12.71
CA GLU A 46 1.68 9.40 -11.93
C GLU A 46 0.48 8.47 -11.71
N ARG A 47 -0.01 7.84 -12.78
CA ARG A 47 -1.15 6.91 -12.69
C ARG A 47 -0.82 5.71 -11.80
N ALA A 48 0.36 5.12 -11.97
CA ALA A 48 0.82 4.00 -11.15
C ALA A 48 0.91 4.39 -9.66
N ALA A 49 1.52 5.54 -9.35
CA ALA A 49 1.62 6.05 -7.97
C ALA A 49 0.24 6.32 -7.35
N ARG A 50 -0.71 6.82 -8.15
CA ARG A 50 -2.08 7.09 -7.70
C ARG A 50 -2.86 5.82 -7.42
N ILE A 51 -2.83 4.87 -8.36
CA ILE A 51 -3.51 3.57 -8.22
C ILE A 51 -2.91 2.79 -7.05
N GLY A 52 -1.58 2.68 -6.99
CA GLY A 52 -0.88 2.02 -5.89
C GLY A 52 -1.15 2.68 -4.54
N GLY A 53 -1.18 4.02 -4.50
CA GLY A 53 -1.51 4.77 -3.29
C GLY A 53 -2.89 4.43 -2.73
N TRP A 54 -3.92 4.43 -3.58
CA TRP A 54 -5.27 4.04 -3.17
C TRP A 54 -5.39 2.57 -2.82
N PHE A 55 -4.70 1.67 -3.54
CA PHE A 55 -4.66 0.26 -3.23
C PHE A 55 -4.17 0.02 -1.79
N TYR A 56 -3.04 0.62 -1.41
CA TYR A 56 -2.51 0.48 -0.05
C TYR A 56 -3.45 1.03 1.03
N ILE A 57 -4.13 2.16 0.78
CA ILE A 57 -5.12 2.71 1.72
C ILE A 57 -6.29 1.74 1.90
N ILE A 58 -6.87 1.23 0.81
CA ILE A 58 -8.03 0.33 0.86
C ILE A 58 -7.66 -0.98 1.57
N THR A 59 -6.51 -1.57 1.22
CA THR A 59 -6.03 -2.79 1.88
C THR A 59 -5.78 -2.55 3.37
N GLY A 60 -5.12 -1.45 3.73
CA GLY A 60 -4.84 -1.13 5.12
C GLY A 60 -6.10 -0.90 5.94
N ALA A 61 -7.08 -0.17 5.39
CA ALA A 61 -8.39 0.03 6.01
C ALA A 61 -9.16 -1.29 6.17
N GLY A 62 -9.12 -2.17 5.16
CA GLY A 62 -9.72 -3.50 5.23
C GLY A 62 -9.15 -4.34 6.37
N ILE A 63 -7.83 -4.36 6.54
CA ILE A 63 -7.17 -5.08 7.65
C ILE A 63 -7.66 -4.57 9.01
N ILE A 64 -7.68 -3.25 9.19
CA ILE A 64 -8.11 -2.64 10.46
C ILE A 64 -9.57 -3.00 10.76
N ILE A 65 -10.46 -2.87 9.77
CA ILE A 65 -11.89 -3.16 9.95
C ILE A 65 -12.10 -4.64 10.28
N THR A 66 -11.50 -5.57 9.54
CA THR A 66 -11.70 -7.01 9.74
C THR A 66 -11.13 -7.51 11.07
N LYS A 67 -10.09 -6.88 11.61
CA LYS A 67 -9.50 -7.24 12.91
C LYS A 67 -10.10 -6.53 14.12
N SER A 68 -10.90 -5.49 13.88
CA SER A 68 -11.59 -4.73 14.95
C SER A 68 -13.04 -5.17 15.16
N LEU A 69 -13.55 -6.08 14.30
CA LEU A 69 -14.85 -6.76 14.40
C LEU A 69 -14.68 -8.13 15.06
#